data_AF-X1C625-F1
#
_entry.id   AF-X1C625-F1
#
_cell.length_a   1.000
_cell.length_b   1.000
_cell.length_c   1.000
_cell.angle_alpha   90.00
_cell.angle_beta   90.00
_cell.angle_gamma   90.00
#
_symmetry.space_group_name_H-M   'P 1'
#
loop_
_entity.id
_entity.type
_entity.pdbx_description
1 polymer ?
#
loop_
_entity_poly.entity_id
_entity_poly.type
_entity_poly.pdbx_seq_one_letter_code
_entity_poly.pdbx_strand_id
1 'polypeptide(L)'
;PKTFEMTSEMGGGSYGFSQERLALGLEQIGPNVEEMTKEDFQQLFRTRPILVHPGKPTGRTLMNMVAEIPPEGSPVLYLTPDSPNLFSHASFEF
;
A
#
# COMPACT_ATOMS: atom_id res chain seq x y z
N PRO A 1 -17.86 23.06 -0.98
CA PRO A 1 -17.89 22.75 -2.43
C PRO A 1 -17.11 21.46 -2.73
N LYS A 2 -17.79 20.39 -3.20
CA LYS A 2 -17.12 19.22 -3.77
C LYS A 2 -16.55 19.65 -5.13
N THR A 3 -15.23 19.84 -5.21
CA THR A 3 -14.54 20.35 -6.41
C THR A 3 -14.26 19.25 -7.45
N PHE A 4 -14.43 17.99 -7.07
CA PHE A 4 -14.18 16.86 -7.94
C PHE A 4 -14.99 15.65 -7.47
N GLU A 5 -15.67 14.99 -8.40
CA GLU A 5 -16.41 13.74 -8.16
C GLU A 5 -15.94 12.73 -9.21
N MET A 6 -15.29 11.67 -8.74
CA MET A 6 -14.64 10.68 -9.60
C MET A 6 -15.58 9.50 -9.77
N THR A 7 -16.00 9.22 -11.01
CA THR A 7 -16.86 8.05 -11.30
C THR A 7 -16.01 6.80 -11.57
N SER A 8 -16.61 5.62 -11.41
CA SER A 8 -15.97 4.33 -11.68
C SER A 8 -15.46 4.19 -13.12
N GLU A 9 -16.05 4.95 -14.06
CA GLU A 9 -15.66 5.01 -15.46
C GLU A 9 -14.39 5.86 -15.71
N MET A 10 -14.09 6.84 -14.84
CA MET A 10 -13.02 7.83 -15.05
C MET A 10 -11.62 7.35 -14.62
N GLY A 11 -11.52 6.37 -13.72
CA GLY A 11 -10.23 5.90 -13.22
C GLY A 11 -9.67 4.68 -13.96
N GLY A 12 -10.50 3.89 -14.62
CA GLY A 12 -10.10 2.54 -15.00
C GLY A 12 -9.89 1.61 -13.80
N GLY A 13 -9.44 0.38 -14.04
CA GLY A 13 -9.37 -0.71 -13.05
C GLY A 13 -8.42 -0.49 -11.87
N SER A 14 -7.51 0.51 -11.89
CA SER A 14 -6.75 0.87 -10.70
C SER A 14 -7.59 1.62 -9.66
N TYR A 15 -8.60 2.39 -10.07
CA TYR A 15 -9.43 3.17 -9.12
C TYR A 15 -10.79 2.53 -8.85
N GLY A 16 -11.19 1.54 -9.65
CA GLY A 16 -12.42 0.76 -9.43
C GLY A 16 -12.48 0.02 -8.10
N PHE A 17 -11.37 -0.04 -7.34
CA PHE A 17 -11.31 -0.63 -6.01
C PHE A 17 -10.92 0.37 -4.90
N SER A 18 -11.03 1.68 -5.14
CA SER A 18 -10.47 2.68 -4.20
C SER A 18 -11.15 2.63 -2.83
N GLN A 19 -12.48 2.48 -2.82
CA GLN A 19 -13.26 2.40 -1.58
C GLN A 19 -13.02 1.06 -0.87
N GLU A 20 -12.94 -0.04 -1.60
CA GLU A 20 -12.63 -1.36 -1.03
C GLU A 20 -11.23 -1.42 -0.45
N ARG A 21 -10.23 -0.82 -1.12
CA ARG A 21 -8.86 -0.72 -0.59
C ARG A 21 -8.81 0.10 0.69
N LEU A 22 -9.52 1.23 0.72
CA LEU A 22 -9.60 2.07 1.92
C LEU A 22 -10.29 1.32 3.07
N ALA A 23 -11.43 0.69 2.80
CA ALA A 23 -12.17 -0.10 3.79
C ALA A 23 -11.31 -1.23 4.35
N LEU A 24 -10.62 -1.98 3.49
CA LEU A 24 -9.71 -3.05 3.92
C LEU A 24 -8.54 -2.52 4.75
N GLY A 25 -7.95 -1.38 4.35
CA GLY A 25 -6.91 -0.73 5.13
C GLY A 25 -7.40 -0.34 6.53
N LEU A 26 -8.59 0.24 6.63
CA LEU A 26 -9.19 0.61 7.93
C LEU A 26 -9.53 -0.61 8.79
N GLU A 27 -10.01 -1.71 8.18
CA GLU A 27 -10.30 -2.94 8.89
C GLU A 27 -9.03 -3.59 9.47
N GLN A 28 -7.94 -3.62 8.70
CA GLN A 28 -6.71 -4.29 9.12
C GLN A 28 -5.82 -3.42 10.04
N ILE A 29 -5.79 -2.10 9.82
CA ILE A 29 -4.96 -1.17 10.60
C ILE A 29 -5.73 -0.60 11.79
N GLY A 30 -6.98 -0.20 11.58
CA GLY A 30 -7.74 0.67 12.49
C GLY A 30 -7.79 0.20 13.94
N PRO A 31 -8.00 -1.11 14.22
CA PRO A 31 -8.05 -1.61 15.59
C PRO A 31 -6.72 -1.55 16.36
N ASN A 32 -5.58 -1.68 15.67
CA ASN A 32 -4.28 -1.95 16.29
C ASN A 32 -3.16 -1.04 15.77
N VAL A 33 -3.50 0.20 15.38
CA VAL A 33 -2.55 1.10 14.71
C VAL A 33 -1.26 1.35 15.52
N GLU A 34 -1.35 1.36 16.86
CA GLU A 34 -0.22 1.58 17.76
C GLU A 34 0.68 0.34 17.91
N GLU A 35 0.18 -0.85 17.58
CA GLU A 35 0.90 -2.12 17.71
C GLU A 35 1.43 -2.63 16.36
N MET A 36 1.19 -1.90 15.27
CA MET A 36 1.58 -2.34 13.94
C MET A 36 3.09 -2.43 13.78
N THR A 37 3.52 -3.59 13.29
CA THR A 37 4.90 -3.86 12.92
C THR A 37 5.13 -3.62 11.43
N LYS A 38 6.40 -3.56 11.03
CA LYS A 38 6.79 -3.53 9.61
C LYS A 38 6.18 -4.70 8.83
N GLU A 39 6.21 -5.89 9.41
CA GLU A 39 5.67 -7.12 8.82
C GLU A 39 4.17 -6.99 8.54
N ASP A 40 3.41 -6.34 9.42
CA ASP A 40 1.98 -6.11 9.22
C ASP A 40 1.73 -5.19 8.02
N PHE A 41 2.50 -4.11 7.88
CA PHE A 41 2.44 -3.26 6.69
C PHE A 41 2.83 -4.01 5.43
N GLN A 42 3.89 -4.82 5.47
CA GLN A 42 4.32 -5.63 4.33
C GLN A 42 3.22 -6.61 3.90
N GLN A 43 2.50 -7.21 4.85
CA GLN A 43 1.41 -8.13 4.59
C GLN A 43 0.17 -7.42 4.01
N LEU A 44 -0.20 -6.26 4.56
CA LEU A 44 -1.28 -5.43 4.03
C LEU A 44 -1.07 -5.11 2.55
N PHE A 45 0.13 -4.66 2.17
CA PHE A 45 0.45 -4.31 0.78
C PHE A 45 0.55 -5.50 -0.18
N ARG A 46 0.56 -6.74 0.34
CA ARG A 46 0.47 -7.98 -0.45
C ARG A 46 -0.97 -8.47 -0.62
N THR A 47 -1.94 -7.86 0.06
CA THR A 47 -3.33 -8.32 0.08
C THR A 47 -4.15 -7.67 -1.04
N ARG A 48 -4.97 -8.46 -1.76
CA ARG A 48 -5.92 -7.89 -2.72
C ARG A 48 -7.13 -7.28 -1.97
N PRO A 49 -7.69 -6.14 -2.41
CA PRO A 49 -7.39 -5.43 -3.65
C PRO A 49 -6.28 -4.38 -3.54
N ILE A 50 -5.61 -4.22 -2.39
CA ILE A 50 -4.51 -3.25 -2.20
C ILE A 50 -3.37 -3.54 -3.18
N LEU A 51 -3.00 -4.82 -3.30
CA LEU A 51 -2.11 -5.31 -4.33
C LEU A 51 -2.84 -5.38 -5.68
N VAL A 52 -2.37 -4.59 -6.65
CA VAL A 52 -2.89 -4.59 -8.02
C VAL A 52 -1.96 -5.41 -8.91
N HIS A 53 -2.43 -6.59 -9.33
CA HIS A 53 -1.61 -7.46 -10.18
C HIS A 53 -1.60 -7.02 -11.65
N PRO A 54 -0.49 -7.29 -12.37
CA PRO A 54 -0.48 -7.19 -13.83
C PRO A 54 -1.53 -8.13 -14.45
N GLY A 55 -2.24 -7.65 -15.47
CA GLY A 55 -3.29 -8.42 -16.16
C GLY A 55 -4.53 -7.63 -16.56
N LYS A 56 -4.65 -6.36 -16.16
CA LYS A 56 -5.64 -5.42 -16.72
C LYS A 56 -4.95 -4.18 -17.32
N PRO A 57 -5.53 -3.53 -18.35
CA PRO A 57 -4.90 -2.39 -19.05
C PRO A 57 -4.71 -1.12 -18.21
N THR A 58 -5.10 -1.15 -16.93
CA THR A 58 -5.43 0.05 -16.16
C THR A 58 -4.57 0.25 -14.92
N GLY A 59 -3.52 -0.57 -14.72
CA GLY A 59 -2.49 -0.35 -13.70
C GLY A 59 -2.06 -1.63 -12.98
N ARG A 60 -0.88 -1.57 -12.36
CA ARG A 60 -0.32 -2.60 -11.46
C ARG A 60 0.44 -1.92 -10.32
N THR A 61 0.62 -2.59 -9.20
CA THR A 61 1.55 -2.17 -8.15
C THR A 61 2.97 -2.27 -8.72
N LEU A 62 3.67 -1.13 -8.76
CA LEU A 62 5.01 -1.01 -9.32
C LEU A 62 6.11 -1.07 -8.26
N MET A 63 5.78 -0.82 -7.01
CA MET A 63 6.71 -0.82 -5.89
C MET A 63 5.91 -0.76 -4.59
N ASN A 64 6.54 -1.18 -3.49
CA ASN A 64 6.07 -0.91 -2.16
C ASN A 64 7.19 -0.27 -1.34
N MET A 65 6.81 0.64 -0.45
CA MET A 65 7.70 1.38 0.41
C MET A 65 7.10 1.43 1.82
N VAL A 66 7.91 1.13 2.82
CA VAL A 66 7.58 1.29 4.24
C VAL A 66 8.71 2.11 4.86
N ALA A 67 8.36 3.22 5.50
CA ALA A 67 9.31 4.05 6.23
C ALA A 67 9.07 3.88 7.73
N GLU A 68 10.10 3.45 8.45
CA GLU A 68 10.10 3.31 9.90
C GLU A 68 10.86 4.50 10.49
N ILE A 69 10.16 5.31 11.29
CA ILE A 69 10.72 6.49 11.95
C ILE A 69 10.66 6.22 13.45
N PRO A 70 11.74 5.69 14.06
CA PRO A 70 11.74 5.41 15.48
C PRO A 70 11.82 6.72 16.28
N PRO A 71 11.32 6.75 17.53
CA PRO A 71 11.47 7.91 18.42
C PRO A 71 12.94 8.28 18.69
N GLU A 72 13.82 7.29 18.68
CA GLU A 72 15.27 7.41 18.85
C GLU A 72 16.00 6.53 17.82
N GLY A 73 17.16 6.98 17.33
CA GLY A 73 17.94 6.26 16.32
C GLY A 73 17.72 6.76 14.89
N SER A 74 18.16 5.96 13.92
CA SER A 74 18.14 6.28 12.50
C SER A 74 16.87 5.76 11.80
N PRO A 75 16.20 6.57 10.96
CA PRO A 75 15.09 6.09 10.14
C PRO A 75 15.53 4.97 9.19
N VAL A 76 14.62 4.02 8.95
CA VAL A 76 14.85 2.91 8.03
C VAL A 76 13.80 2.92 6.91
N LEU A 77 14.26 2.85 5.67
CA LEU A 77 13.42 2.73 4.49
C LEU A 77 13.48 1.32 3.94
N TYR A 78 12.33 0.66 3.85
CA TYR A 78 12.16 -0.64 3.23
C TYR A 78 11.49 -0.47 1.87
N LEU A 79 12.08 -0.98 0.79
CA LEU A 79 11.53 -0.83 -0.56
C LEU A 79 11.65 -2.09 -1.41
N THR A 80 10.62 -2.36 -2.21
CA THR A 80 10.67 -3.40 -3.24
C THR A 80 10.91 -2.78 -4.62
N PRO A 81 11.77 -3.39 -5.46
CA PRO A 81 12.04 -2.89 -6.81
C PRO A 81 10.86 -3.09 -7.77
N ASP A 82 9.92 -3.97 -7.41
CA ASP A 82 8.64 -4.13 -8.09
C ASP A 82 7.56 -4.60 -7.08
N SER A 83 6.44 -5.17 -7.55
CA SER A 83 5.32 -5.69 -6.79
C SER A 83 5.75 -6.49 -5.55
N PRO A 84 5.21 -6.19 -4.35
CA PRO A 84 5.71 -6.75 -3.09
C PRO A 84 5.45 -8.25 -2.92
N ASN A 85 4.61 -8.85 -3.77
CA ASN A 85 4.40 -10.30 -3.81
C ASN A 85 5.46 -11.05 -4.64
N LEU A 86 6.29 -10.34 -5.41
CA LEU A 86 7.33 -10.92 -6.25
C LEU A 86 8.74 -10.65 -5.70
N PHE A 87 8.92 -9.53 -4.99
CA PHE A 87 10.22 -9.11 -4.48
C PHE A 87 10.19 -8.90 -2.97
N SER A 88 11.32 -9.18 -2.32
CA SER A 88 11.58 -8.80 -0.93
C SER A 88 11.99 -7.34 -0.83
N HIS A 89 11.79 -6.73 0.34
CA HIS A 89 12.22 -5.36 0.61
C HIS A 89 13.74 -5.29 0.83
N ALA A 90 14.40 -4.37 0.15
CA ALA A 90 15.73 -3.88 0.50
C ALA A 90 15.60 -2.81 1.60
N SER A 91 16.57 -2.69 2.50
CA SER A 91 16.57 -1.74 3.61
C SER A 91 17.70 -0.71 3.49
N PHE A 92 17.40 0.55 3.82
CA PHE A 92 18.34 1.66 3.84
C PHE A 92 18.19 2.43 5.15
N GLU A 93 19.30 2.62 5.87
CA GLU A 93 19.36 3.38 7.13
C GLU A 93 19.93 4.79 6.84
N PHE A 94 19.37 5.82 7.48
CA PHE A 94 19.69 7.23 7.24
C PHE A 94 20.26 7.95 8.46
#